data_AF-A0A0U2YX47-F1
#
_entry.id   AF-A0A0U2YX47-F1
#
_cell.length_a   1.000
_cell.length_b   1.000
_cell.length_c   1.000
_cell.angle_alpha   90.00
_cell.angle_beta   90.00
_cell.angle_gamma   90.00
#
_symmetry.space_group_name_H-M   'P 1'
#
loop_
_entity.id
_entity.type
_entity.pdbx_description
1 polymer ?
#
loop_
_entity_poly.entity_id
_entity_poly.type
_entity_poly.pdbx_seq_one_letter_code
_entity_poly.pdbx_strand_id
1 'polypeptide(L)'
;MPNDTPTDHDDTCLDEADALRRRINDLTDRIHTLIMDRGAAVQERNHAMYTLHRKGASIEELAELTGIHHDDVADFVHRAPPLDGPMMS
;
A
#
# COMPACT_ATOMS: atom_id res chain seq x y z
N MET A 1 -33.46 13.32 -51.08
CA MET A 1 -32.35 12.52 -50.54
C MET A 1 -32.54 12.47 -49.03
N PRO A 2 -32.69 11.30 -48.40
CA PRO A 2 -32.69 11.26 -46.95
C PRO A 2 -31.27 11.50 -46.45
N ASN A 3 -31.13 12.45 -45.53
CA ASN A 3 -29.92 12.71 -44.78
C ASN A 3 -29.72 11.51 -43.84
N ASP A 4 -28.75 10.65 -44.13
CA ASP A 4 -28.20 9.76 -43.12
C ASP A 4 -27.41 10.63 -42.15
N THR A 5 -27.94 10.85 -40.95
CA THR A 5 -27.18 11.43 -39.83
C THR A 5 -26.53 10.29 -39.07
N PRO A 6 -25.20 10.10 -39.15
CA PRO A 6 -24.47 9.21 -38.26
C PRO A 6 -23.88 10.08 -37.16
N THR A 7 -24.58 10.25 -36.04
CA THR A 7 -24.01 11.01 -34.91
C THR A 7 -24.33 10.42 -33.54
N ASP A 8 -25.52 9.80 -33.35
CA ASP A 8 -25.92 9.35 -32.01
C ASP A 8 -25.05 8.20 -31.45
N HIS A 9 -24.53 7.32 -32.32
CA HIS A 9 -23.77 6.15 -31.87
C HIS A 9 -22.32 6.51 -31.50
N ASP A 10 -21.70 7.43 -32.24
CA ASP A 10 -20.33 7.88 -31.98
C ASP A 10 -20.25 8.73 -30.69
N ASP A 11 -21.24 9.59 -30.45
CA ASP A 11 -21.30 10.40 -29.22
C ASP A 11 -21.51 9.52 -27.98
N THR A 12 -22.36 8.49 -28.06
CA THR A 12 -22.57 7.54 -26.97
C THR A 12 -21.30 6.73 -26.66
N CYS A 13 -20.57 6.28 -27.68
CA CYS A 13 -19.31 5.56 -27.50
C CYS A 13 -18.21 6.44 -26.87
N LEU A 14 -18.17 7.73 -27.18
CA LEU A 14 -17.24 8.69 -26.56
C LEU A 14 -17.57 8.91 -25.08
N ASP A 15 -18.85 9.02 -24.72
CA ASP A 15 -19.29 9.18 -23.33
C ASP A 15 -18.99 7.94 -22.47
N GLU A 16 -19.17 6.74 -23.03
CA GLU A 16 -18.79 5.49 -22.36
C GLU A 16 -17.27 5.40 -22.16
N ALA A 17 -16.48 5.79 -23.15
CA ALA A 17 -15.03 5.83 -23.05
C ALA A 17 -14.55 6.82 -21.97
N ASP A 18 -15.17 7.99 -21.89
CA ASP A 18 -14.87 8.99 -20.85
C ASP A 18 -15.29 8.54 -19.45
N ALA A 19 -16.44 7.87 -19.33
CA ALA A 19 -16.88 7.27 -18.07
C ALA A 19 -15.89 6.19 -17.58
N LEU A 20 -15.40 5.34 -18.48
CA LEU A 20 -14.38 4.34 -18.17
C LEU A 20 -13.05 4.99 -17.76
N ARG A 21 -12.62 6.05 -18.46
CA ARG A 21 -11.40 6.81 -18.10
C ARG A 21 -11.50 7.43 -16.71
N ARG A 22 -12.64 8.06 -16.37
CA ARG A 22 -12.88 8.60 -15.02
C ARG A 22 -12.82 7.49 -13.97
N ARG A 23 -13.47 6.35 -14.23
CA ARG A 23 -13.43 5.20 -13.31
C ARG A 23 -12.02 4.64 -13.11
N ILE A 24 -11.19 4.59 -14.16
CA ILE A 24 -9.79 4.16 -14.06
C ILE A 24 -9.00 5.14 -13.19
N ASN A 25 -9.18 6.44 -13.38
CA ASN A 25 -8.50 7.46 -12.57
C ASN A 25 -8.91 7.35 -11.09
N ASP A 26 -10.21 7.25 -10.80
CA ASP A 26 -10.71 7.10 -9.42
C ASP A 26 -10.18 5.83 -8.75
N LEU A 27 -10.13 4.70 -9.46
CA LEU A 27 -9.56 3.46 -8.93
C LEU A 27 -8.05 3.59 -8.71
N THR A 28 -7.34 4.28 -9.60
CA THR A 28 -5.90 4.53 -9.47
C THR A 28 -5.60 5.36 -8.24
N ASP A 29 -6.35 6.44 -8.01
CA ASP A 29 -6.20 7.29 -6.82
C ASP A 29 -6.51 6.51 -5.54
N ARG A 30 -7.58 5.71 -5.54
CA ARG A 30 -7.91 4.83 -4.40
C ARG A 30 -6.81 3.81 -4.12
N ILE A 31 -6.22 3.21 -5.17
CA ILE A 31 -5.09 2.30 -5.03
C ILE A 31 -3.89 3.03 -4.43
N HIS A 32 -3.58 4.25 -4.89
CA HIS A 32 -2.49 5.04 -4.31
C HIS A 32 -2.72 5.32 -2.82
N THR A 33 -3.91 5.71 -2.41
CA THR A 33 -4.23 5.90 -0.97
C THR A 33 -4.03 4.61 -0.18
N LEU A 34 -4.54 3.47 -0.66
CA LEU A 34 -4.39 2.18 0.02
C LEU A 34 -2.92 1.74 0.13
N ILE A 35 -2.09 2.04 -0.87
CA ILE A 35 -0.66 1.77 -0.82
C ILE A 35 0.02 2.61 0.26
N MET A 36 -0.33 3.91 0.37
CA MET A 36 0.22 4.81 1.38
C MET A 36 -0.19 4.37 2.79
N ASP A 37 -1.47 4.07 3.01
CA ASP A 37 -2.00 3.59 4.29
C ASP A 37 -1.34 2.27 4.71
N ARG A 38 -1.19 1.33 3.76
CA ARG A 38 -0.47 0.08 4.01
C ARG A 38 1.00 0.34 4.35
N GLY A 39 1.65 1.29 3.68
CA GLY A 39 3.01 1.70 3.96
C GLY A 39 3.17 2.19 5.40
N ALA A 40 2.28 3.06 5.86
CA ALA A 40 2.26 3.57 7.23
C ALA A 40 2.04 2.44 8.26
N ALA A 41 1.06 1.56 8.02
CA ALA A 41 0.78 0.43 8.91
C ALA A 41 1.97 -0.54 9.01
N VAL A 42 2.67 -0.81 7.89
CA VAL A 42 3.87 -1.64 7.88
C VAL A 42 5.01 -0.97 8.66
N GLN A 43 5.20 0.34 8.52
CA GLN A 43 6.20 1.08 9.29
C GLN A 43 5.92 1.03 10.79
N GLU A 44 4.66 1.26 11.20
CA GLU A 44 4.25 1.19 12.60
C GLU A 44 4.46 -0.21 13.19
N ARG A 45 4.02 -1.25 12.48
CA ARG A 45 4.24 -2.64 12.88
C ARG A 45 5.73 -2.94 13.04
N ASN A 46 6.55 -2.55 12.08
CA ASN A 46 8.00 -2.78 12.13
C ASN A 46 8.64 -2.06 13.33
N HIS A 47 8.22 -0.82 13.61
CA HIS A 47 8.69 -0.06 14.77
C HIS A 47 8.29 -0.73 16.10
N ALA A 48 7.05 -1.22 16.20
CA ALA A 48 6.58 -1.96 17.37
C ALA A 48 7.33 -3.28 17.58
N MET A 49 7.53 -4.06 16.51
CA MET A 49 8.29 -5.31 16.55
C MET A 49 9.73 -5.09 17.04
N TYR A 50 10.42 -4.09 16.49
CA TYR A 50 11.79 -3.77 16.91
C TYR A 50 11.85 -3.32 18.37
N THR A 51 10.89 -2.50 18.80
CA THR A 51 10.78 -2.03 20.19
C THR A 51 10.55 -3.18 21.16
N LEU A 52 9.69 -4.14 20.81
CA LEU A 52 9.44 -5.35 21.59
C LEU A 52 10.68 -6.24 21.66
N HIS A 53 11.36 -6.45 20.53
CA HIS A 53 12.60 -7.22 20.51
C HIS A 53 13.65 -6.63 21.46
N ARG A 54 13.84 -5.30 21.40
CA ARG A 54 14.75 -4.57 22.31
C ARG A 54 14.36 -4.67 23.78
N LYS A 55 13.09 -4.90 24.09
CA LYS A 55 12.59 -5.14 25.45
C LYS A 55 12.71 -6.61 25.88
N GLY A 56 13.26 -7.46 25.03
CA GLY A 56 13.54 -8.87 25.32
C GLY A 56 12.60 -9.87 24.67
N ALA A 57 11.67 -9.44 23.82
CA ALA A 57 10.83 -10.37 23.07
C ALA A 57 11.68 -11.23 22.12
N SER A 58 11.47 -12.53 22.19
CA SER A 58 12.12 -13.51 21.32
C SER A 58 11.60 -13.42 19.88
N ILE A 59 12.36 -13.98 18.93
CA ILE A 59 11.95 -14.04 17.53
C ILE A 59 10.66 -14.87 17.38
N GLU A 60 10.51 -15.93 18.18
CA GLU A 60 9.33 -16.80 18.19
C GLU A 60 8.06 -16.05 18.63
N GLU A 61 8.12 -15.31 19.74
CA GLU A 61 6.98 -14.48 20.21
C GLU A 61 6.57 -13.42 19.18
N LEU A 62 7.55 -12.81 18.49
CA LEU A 62 7.28 -11.82 17.46
C LEU A 62 6.67 -12.44 16.19
N ALA A 63 7.12 -13.64 15.80
CA ALA A 63 6.55 -14.38 14.68
C ALA A 63 5.10 -14.78 14.96
N GLU A 64 4.81 -15.27 16.17
CA GLU A 64 3.44 -15.59 16.61
C GLU A 64 2.53 -14.35 16.60
N LEU A 65 2.99 -13.24 17.18
CA LEU A 65 2.21 -12.01 17.27
C LEU A 65 1.86 -11.40 15.90
N THR A 66 2.77 -11.55 14.94
CA THR A 66 2.66 -10.87 13.63
C THR A 66 2.15 -11.78 12.52
N GLY A 67 2.15 -13.10 12.74
CA GLY A 67 1.87 -14.10 11.72
C GLY A 67 2.93 -14.15 10.60
N ILE A 68 4.08 -13.50 10.80
CA ILE A 68 5.20 -13.49 9.86
C ILE A 68 6.07 -14.71 10.11
N HIS A 69 6.64 -15.29 9.06
CA HIS A 69 7.53 -16.44 9.19
C HIS A 69 8.73 -16.10 10.07
N HIS A 70 9.13 -17.04 10.93
CA HIS A 70 10.22 -16.86 11.89
C HIS A 70 11.50 -16.30 11.23
N ASP A 71 11.90 -16.88 10.10
CA ASP A 71 13.14 -16.47 9.40
C ASP A 71 13.08 -15.03 8.88
N ASP A 72 11.90 -14.56 8.45
CA ASP A 72 11.71 -13.18 8.01
C ASP A 72 11.77 -12.20 9.20
N VAL A 73 11.27 -12.61 10.36
CA VAL A 73 11.40 -11.83 11.60
C VAL A 73 12.86 -11.77 12.04
N ALA A 74 13.58 -12.89 11.98
CA ALA A 74 15.01 -12.94 12.29
C ALA A 74 15.81 -12.01 11.37
N ASP A 75 15.58 -12.10 10.05
CA ASP A 75 16.20 -11.23 9.06
C ASP A 75 15.90 -9.75 9.30
N PHE A 76 14.64 -9.42 9.62
CA PHE A 76 14.22 -8.05 9.93
C PHE A 76 14.97 -7.50 11.15
N VAL A 77 14.96 -8.24 12.25
CA VAL A 77 15.60 -7.82 13.51
C VAL A 77 17.11 -7.67 13.35
N HIS A 78 17.77 -8.58 12.62
CA HIS A 78 19.21 -8.51 12.37
C HIS A 78 19.63 -7.32 11.51
N ARG A 79 18.77 -6.88 10.58
CA ARG A 79 19.06 -5.74 9.68
C ARG A 79 18.59 -4.40 10.23
N ALA A 80 17.82 -4.39 11.31
CA ALA A 80 17.24 -3.17 11.84
C ALA A 80 18.32 -2.27 12.46
N PRO A 81 18.42 -0.99 12.06
CA PRO A 81 19.40 -0.08 12.63
C PRO A 81 19.08 0.22 14.10
N PRO A 82 20.09 0.53 14.93
CA PRO A 82 19.85 1.02 16.29
C PRO A 82 18.99 2.30 16.24
N LEU A 83 18.00 2.40 17.15
CA LEU A 83 17.10 3.56 17.26
C LEU A 83 17.84 4.86 17.63
N ASP A 84 19.11 4.77 18.02
CA ASP A 84 19.96 5.90 18.43
C ASP A 84 20.67 6.56 17.23
N GLY A 85 19.98 6.67 16.09
CA GLY A 85 20.40 7.55 14.99
C GLY A 85 20.10 9.01 15.35
N PRO A 86 20.97 9.99 15.01
CA PRO A 86 20.80 11.35 15.45
C PRO A 86 19.44 11.90 14.97
N MET A 87 18.64 12.44 15.91
CA MET A 87 17.58 13.38 15.58
C MET A 87 18.23 14.52 14.80
N MET A 88 18.07 14.53 13.48
CA MET A 88 18.43 15.69 12.69
C MET A 88 17.56 16.84 13.19
N SER A 89 18.26 17.81 13.79
CA SER A 89 17.74 19.04 14.38
C SER A 89 17.33 20.04 13.29
#